data_AF-A0A645IX82-F1
#
_entry.id   AF-A0A645IX82-F1
#
_cell.length_a   1.000
_cell.length_b   1.000
_cell.length_c   1.000
_cell.angle_alpha   90.00
_cell.angle_beta   90.00
_cell.angle_gamma   90.00
#
_symmetry.space_group_name_H-M   'P 1'
#
loop_
_entity.id
_entity.type
_entity.pdbx_description
1 polymer ?
#
loop_
_entity_poly.entity_id
_entity_poly.type
_entity_poly.pdbx_seq_one_letter_code
_entity_poly.pdbx_strand_id
1 'polypeptide(L)'
;MLRIVEVQKFIQSLQADLEKTAGITALRVLKEHEKIAFSDTGMIREGWMTLKDYEELPKEIKDCIQEVATRVTKYGNEVKIKFYDKQRSLDSISRILGFDAATKIEQKIDFDNLTDGQIDLLITKMTE
;
A
#
# COMPACT_ATOMS: atom_id res chain seq x y z
N MET A 1 31.59 -0.11 13.79
CA MET A 1 30.28 -0.76 13.53
C MET A 1 29.15 -0.40 14.51
N LEU A 2 29.42 0.14 15.73
CA LEU A 2 28.36 0.38 16.74
C LEU A 2 27.44 1.59 16.47
N ARG A 3 27.89 2.60 15.73
CA ARG A 3 27.13 3.86 15.49
C ARG A 3 25.84 3.67 14.68
N ILE A 4 25.75 2.60 13.89
CA ILE A 4 24.59 2.31 13.04
C ILE A 4 23.45 1.68 13.86
N VAL A 5 23.79 0.88 14.87
CA VAL A 5 22.82 0.14 15.69
C VAL A 5 22.02 1.08 16.60
N GLU A 6 22.67 2.08 17.20
CA GLU A 6 21.97 3.05 18.05
C GLU A 6 21.02 3.97 17.26
N VAL A 7 21.44 4.38 16.05
CA VAL A 7 20.58 5.17 15.14
C VAL A 7 19.37 4.36 14.71
N GLN A 8 19.53 3.07 14.38
CA GLN A 8 18.41 2.19 14.04
C GLN A 8 17.43 2.02 15.21
N LYS A 9 17.95 1.82 16.43
CA LYS A 9 17.10 1.73 17.65
C LYS A 9 16.31 3.02 17.90
N PHE A 10 16.95 4.17 17.71
CA PHE A 10 16.30 5.47 17.85
C PHE A 10 15.19 5.66 16.81
N ILE A 11 15.44 5.35 15.54
CA ILE A 11 14.42 5.39 14.48
C ILE A 11 13.26 4.45 14.80
N GLN A 12 13.53 3.22 15.25
CA GLN A 12 12.49 2.28 15.66
C GLN A 12 11.65 2.81 16.82
N SER A 13 12.27 3.46 17.81
CA SER A 13 11.52 4.06 18.92
C SER A 13 10.60 5.19 18.45
N LEU A 14 11.07 6.07 17.56
CA LEU A 14 10.26 7.14 17.00
C LEU A 14 9.09 6.60 16.15
N GLN A 15 9.35 5.57 15.34
CA GLN A 15 8.31 4.90 14.54
C GLN A 15 7.27 4.24 15.45
N ALA A 16 7.70 3.52 16.48
CA ALA A 16 6.81 2.88 17.44
C ALA A 16 5.97 3.91 18.20
N ASP A 17 6.54 5.05 18.57
CA ASP A 17 5.83 6.13 19.25
C ASP A 17 4.81 6.80 18.32
N LEU A 18 5.16 6.98 17.04
CA LEU A 18 4.25 7.53 16.02
C LEU A 18 3.10 6.56 15.72
N GLU A 19 3.37 5.27 15.55
CA GLU A 19 2.36 4.22 15.37
C GLU A 19 1.40 4.14 16.55
N LYS A 20 1.92 4.19 17.79
CA LYS A 20 1.12 4.21 19.01
C LYS A 20 0.27 5.47 19.11
N THR A 21 0.85 6.64 18.81
CA THR A 21 0.14 7.93 18.90
C THR A 21 -0.94 8.05 17.83
N ALA A 22 -0.69 7.56 16.61
CA ALA A 22 -1.66 7.55 15.52
C ALA A 22 -2.69 6.40 15.64
N GLY A 23 -2.41 5.37 16.46
CA GLY A 23 -3.24 4.16 16.54
C GLY A 23 -3.28 3.38 15.22
N ILE A 24 -2.24 3.52 14.39
CA ILE A 24 -2.10 2.85 13.10
C ILE A 24 -1.07 1.75 13.30
N THR A 25 -1.55 0.58 13.75
CA THR A 25 -0.71 -0.61 13.89
C THR A 25 -0.62 -1.35 12.56
N ALA A 26 0.42 -2.16 12.38
CA ALA A 26 0.53 -3.06 11.22
C ALA A 26 -0.72 -3.95 11.05
N LEU A 27 -1.33 -4.40 12.16
CA LEU A 27 -2.59 -5.15 12.15
C LEU A 27 -3.76 -4.33 11.58
N ARG A 28 -3.86 -3.04 11.93
CA ARG A 28 -4.92 -2.17 11.42
C ARG A 28 -4.76 -1.92 9.92
N VAL A 29 -3.53 -1.72 9.46
CA VAL A 29 -3.20 -1.58 8.02
C VAL A 29 -3.52 -2.87 7.28
N LEU A 30 -3.14 -4.02 7.83
CA LEU A 30 -3.45 -5.33 7.27
C LEU A 30 -4.96 -5.53 7.14
N LYS A 31 -5.73 -5.22 8.19
CA LYS A 31 -7.20 -5.34 8.19
C LYS A 31 -7.86 -4.45 7.16
N GLU A 32 -7.31 -3.28 6.87
CA GLU A 32 -7.88 -2.39 5.85
C GLU A 32 -7.58 -2.90 4.43
N HIS A 33 -6.37 -3.38 4.17
CA HIS A 33 -6.05 -4.03 2.90
C HIS A 33 -6.81 -5.35 2.69
N GLU A 34 -7.06 -6.10 3.76
CA GLU A 34 -7.86 -7.34 3.73
C GLU A 34 -9.27 -7.07 3.18
N LYS A 35 -9.94 -6.01 3.65
CA LYS A 35 -11.26 -5.61 3.12
C LYS A 35 -11.24 -5.40 1.62
N ILE A 36 -10.25 -4.65 1.12
CA ILE A 36 -10.14 -4.34 -0.31
C ILE A 36 -9.83 -5.61 -1.11
N ALA A 37 -8.81 -6.36 -0.69
CA ALA A 37 -8.32 -7.55 -1.38
C ALA A 37 -9.40 -8.63 -1.53
N PHE A 38 -10.19 -8.84 -0.47
CA PHE A 38 -11.21 -9.90 -0.41
C PHE A 38 -12.64 -9.40 -0.56
N SER A 39 -12.85 -8.13 -0.92
CA SER A 39 -14.18 -7.58 -1.21
C SER A 39 -14.85 -8.32 -2.38
N ASP A 40 -16.16 -8.56 -2.30
CA ASP A 40 -16.92 -9.11 -3.42
C ASP A 40 -17.76 -8.01 -4.11
N THR A 41 -17.36 -7.66 -5.33
CA THR A 41 -18.06 -6.65 -6.14
C THR A 41 -19.42 -7.14 -6.65
N GLY A 42 -19.72 -8.44 -6.58
CA GLY A 42 -21.05 -8.96 -6.86
C GLY A 42 -22.10 -8.47 -5.85
N MET A 43 -21.68 -8.15 -4.62
CA MET A 43 -22.59 -7.76 -3.55
C MET A 43 -23.34 -6.46 -3.82
N ILE A 44 -22.82 -5.58 -4.67
CA ILE A 44 -23.49 -4.32 -5.03
C ILE A 44 -24.60 -4.47 -6.07
N ARG A 45 -24.75 -5.66 -6.67
CA ARG A 45 -25.74 -5.92 -7.70
C ARG A 45 -26.91 -6.71 -7.13
N GLU A 46 -28.13 -6.35 -7.54
CA GLU A 46 -29.32 -7.21 -7.37
C GLU A 46 -29.51 -8.11 -8.58
N GLY A 47 -29.06 -7.64 -9.75
CA GLY A 47 -29.07 -8.37 -11.01
C GLY A 47 -28.08 -7.78 -12.00
N TRP A 48 -28.18 -8.20 -13.26
CA TRP A 48 -27.29 -7.72 -14.31
C TRP A 48 -27.43 -6.22 -14.59
N MET A 49 -28.64 -5.70 -14.41
CA MET A 49 -29.04 -4.33 -14.81
C MET A 49 -29.30 -3.40 -13.62
N THR A 50 -29.35 -3.91 -12.38
CA THR A 50 -29.73 -3.15 -11.19
C THR A 50 -28.68 -3.26 -10.08
N LEU A 51 -28.46 -2.12 -9.43
CA LEU A 51 -27.61 -1.99 -8.25
C LEU A 51 -28.50 -2.00 -7.01
N LYS A 52 -27.99 -2.57 -5.91
CA LYS A 52 -28.60 -2.40 -4.60
C LYS A 52 -28.54 -0.95 -4.17
N ASP A 53 -29.49 -0.57 -3.33
CA ASP A 53 -29.44 0.72 -2.68
C ASP A 53 -28.18 0.85 -1.81
N TYR A 54 -27.58 2.04 -1.82
CA TYR A 54 -26.35 2.30 -1.08
C TYR A 54 -26.52 1.95 0.39
N GLU A 55 -27.66 2.28 1.00
CA GLU A 55 -27.90 2.01 2.42
C GLU A 55 -27.88 0.52 2.77
N GLU A 56 -28.31 -0.35 1.84
CA GLU A 56 -28.33 -1.80 2.03
C GLU A 56 -26.97 -2.46 1.86
N LEU A 57 -25.98 -1.73 1.33
CA LEU A 57 -24.64 -2.30 1.15
C LEU A 57 -23.94 -2.51 2.50
N PRO A 58 -23.28 -3.67 2.68
CA PRO A 58 -22.42 -3.89 3.84
C PRO A 58 -21.35 -2.80 3.94
N LYS A 59 -21.04 -2.38 5.17
CA LYS A 59 -20.03 -1.34 5.42
C LYS A 59 -18.67 -1.68 4.78
N GLU A 60 -18.29 -2.96 4.81
CA GLU A 60 -17.03 -3.43 4.23
C GLU A 60 -16.92 -3.14 2.73
N ILE A 61 -18.04 -3.26 2.00
CA ILE A 61 -18.09 -2.94 0.56
C ILE A 61 -18.10 -1.43 0.35
N LYS A 62 -18.82 -0.68 1.19
CA LYS A 62 -18.83 0.80 1.16
C LYS A 62 -17.41 1.36 1.32
N ASP A 63 -16.64 0.82 2.27
CA ASP A 63 -15.26 1.22 2.54
C ASP A 63 -14.32 0.94 1.33
N CYS A 64 -14.68 0.00 0.44
CA CYS A 64 -13.88 -0.35 -0.74
C CYS A 64 -14.17 0.52 -1.98
N ILE A 65 -15.16 1.41 -1.93
CA ILE A 65 -15.52 2.29 -3.05
C ILE A 65 -14.51 3.45 -3.12
N GLN A 66 -13.81 3.54 -4.25
CA GLN A 66 -12.88 4.62 -4.54
C GLN A 66 -13.61 5.86 -5.07
N GLU A 67 -14.62 5.67 -5.92
CA GLU A 67 -15.31 6.76 -6.62
C GLU A 67 -16.73 6.35 -6.99
N VAL A 68 -17.68 7.28 -6.83
CA VAL A 68 -19.05 7.17 -7.35
C VAL A 68 -19.30 8.36 -8.27
N ALA A 69 -19.57 8.10 -9.53
CA ALA A 69 -19.88 9.12 -10.53
C ALA A 69 -21.32 8.94 -11.03
N THR A 70 -22.13 9.99 -10.93
CA THR A 70 -23.50 10.00 -11.43
C THR A 70 -23.59 10.88 -12.66
N ARG A 71 -24.14 10.35 -13.76
CA ARG A 71 -24.41 11.10 -14.99
C ARG A 71 -25.90 11.12 -15.25
N VAL A 72 -26.47 12.32 -15.38
CA VAL A 72 -27.86 12.51 -15.79
C VAL A 72 -27.91 12.45 -17.31
N THR A 73 -28.65 11.48 -17.84
CA THR A 73 -28.87 11.29 -19.27
C THR A 73 -30.33 11.52 -19.63
N LYS A 74 -30.64 11.62 -20.93
CA LYS A 74 -32.03 11.74 -21.41
C LYS A 74 -32.92 10.53 -21.04
N TYR A 75 -32.32 9.40 -20.67
CA TYR A 75 -33.00 8.14 -20.37
C TYR A 75 -32.96 7.76 -18.89
N GLY A 76 -32.37 8.60 -18.03
CA GLY A 76 -32.24 8.35 -16.60
C GLY A 76 -30.86 8.67 -16.04
N ASN A 77 -30.61 8.23 -14.81
CA ASN A 77 -29.33 8.42 -14.11
C ASN A 77 -28.44 7.20 -14.30
N GLU A 78 -27.23 7.39 -14.82
CA GLU A 78 -26.19 6.36 -14.88
C GLU A 78 -25.27 6.53 -13.66
N VAL A 79 -25.08 5.45 -12.90
CA VAL A 79 -24.17 5.42 -11.74
C VAL A 79 -22.99 4.53 -12.08
N LYS A 80 -21.80 5.12 -12.09
CA LYS A 80 -20.53 4.41 -12.24
C LYS A 80 -19.84 4.33 -10.89
N ILE A 81 -19.55 3.10 -10.45
CA ILE A 81 -18.84 2.83 -9.20
C ILE A 81 -17.47 2.27 -9.53
N LYS A 82 -16.42 2.86 -8.96
CA LYS A 82 -15.03 2.38 -9.05
C LYS A 82 -14.57 1.93 -7.68
N PHE A 83 -13.91 0.77 -7.63
CA PHE A 83 -13.34 0.20 -6.40
C PHE A 83 -11.84 0.43 -6.34
N TYR A 84 -11.27 0.37 -5.14
CA TYR A 84 -9.82 0.32 -4.97
C TYR A 84 -9.21 -0.92 -5.62
N ASP A 85 -7.93 -0.81 -5.97
CA ASP A 85 -7.19 -1.88 -6.63
C ASP A 85 -6.89 -3.03 -5.67
N LYS A 86 -7.47 -4.20 -5.99
CA LYS A 86 -7.28 -5.44 -5.23
C LYS A 86 -5.84 -5.95 -5.31
N GLN A 87 -5.19 -5.85 -6.47
CA GLN A 87 -3.83 -6.36 -6.68
C GLN A 87 -2.85 -5.61 -5.78
N ARG A 88 -2.94 -4.27 -5.77
CA ARG A 88 -2.11 -3.44 -4.87
C ARG A 88 -2.31 -3.76 -3.40
N SER A 89 -3.54 -4.11 -3.01
CA SER A 89 -3.81 -4.49 -1.62
C SER A 89 -3.21 -5.86 -1.28
N LEU A 90 -3.27 -6.82 -2.19
CA LEU A 90 -2.60 -8.12 -2.03
C LEU A 90 -1.08 -7.97 -1.95
N ASP A 91 -0.48 -7.13 -2.80
CA ASP A 91 0.96 -6.84 -2.76
C ASP A 91 1.38 -6.23 -1.41
N SER A 92 0.58 -5.28 -0.89
CA SER A 92 0.83 -4.71 0.44
C SER A 92 0.69 -5.73 1.55
N ILE A 93 -0.30 -6.62 1.49
CA ILE A 93 -0.47 -7.72 2.45
C ILE A 93 0.76 -8.65 2.41
N SER A 94 1.20 -9.05 1.22
CA SER A 94 2.38 -9.90 1.03
C SER A 94 3.64 -9.29 1.64
N ARG A 95 3.83 -7.98 1.45
CA ARG A 95 4.95 -7.24 2.05
C ARG A 95 4.86 -7.15 3.57
N ILE A 96 3.67 -6.90 4.12
CA ILE A 96 3.46 -6.82 5.58
C ILE A 96 3.69 -8.18 6.24
N LEU A 97 3.24 -9.27 5.61
CA LEU A 97 3.39 -10.63 6.12
C LEU A 97 4.76 -11.24 5.82
N GLY A 98 5.58 -10.58 5.01
CA GLY A 98 6.93 -11.03 4.67
C GLY A 98 6.96 -12.20 3.68
N PHE A 99 5.92 -12.37 2.85
CA PHE A 99 5.91 -13.37 1.77
C PHE A 99 6.83 -12.98 0.62
N ASP A 100 7.09 -11.68 0.44
CA ASP A 100 8.03 -11.19 -0.55
C ASP A 100 9.46 -11.56 -0.12
N ALA A 101 10.06 -12.53 -0.83
CA ALA A 101 11.50 -12.77 -0.74
C ALA A 101 12.23 -11.47 -1.10
N ALA A 102 13.31 -11.15 -0.36
CA ALA A 102 14.03 -9.89 -0.49
C ALA A 102 14.29 -9.54 -1.98
N THR A 103 13.54 -8.56 -2.50
CA THR A 103 13.77 -8.04 -3.84
C THR A 103 15.18 -7.47 -3.82
N LYS A 104 16.11 -8.09 -4.57
CA LYS A 104 17.47 -7.58 -4.71
C LYS A 104 17.37 -6.12 -5.15
N ILE A 105 17.73 -5.20 -4.27
CA ILE A 105 17.85 -3.79 -4.61
C ILE A 105 19.13 -3.69 -5.43
N GLU A 106 19.01 -3.77 -6.75
CA GLU A 106 20.10 -3.38 -7.64
C GLU A 106 20.26 -1.86 -7.54
N GLN A 107 21.11 -1.40 -6.63
CA GLN A 107 21.56 -0.01 -6.64
C GLN A 107 22.49 0.17 -7.84
N LYS A 108 21.96 0.73 -8.94
CA LYS A 108 22.80 1.29 -9.99
C LYS A 108 23.49 2.52 -9.41
N ILE A 109 24.74 2.35 -8.99
CA ILE A 109 25.62 3.48 -8.68
C ILE A 109 26.01 4.08 -10.03
N ASP A 110 25.64 5.34 -10.24
CA ASP A 110 26.03 6.09 -11.43
C ASP A 110 27.45 6.61 -11.20
N PHE A 111 28.44 5.88 -11.72
CA PHE A 111 29.86 6.15 -11.48
C PHE A 111 30.33 7.46 -12.12
N ASP A 112 29.59 7.97 -13.12
CA ASP A 112 29.97 9.16 -13.89
C ASP A 112 29.85 10.48 -13.10
N ASN A 113 29.17 10.45 -11.94
CA ASN A 113 29.00 11.62 -11.07
C ASN A 113 29.85 11.57 -9.78
N LEU A 114 30.74 10.58 -9.65
CA LEU A 114 31.63 10.46 -8.51
C LEU A 114 32.98 11.11 -8.84
N THR A 115 33.51 11.87 -7.89
CA THR A 115 34.89 12.36 -7.99
C THR A 115 35.86 11.20 -7.75
N ASP A 116 37.08 11.27 -8.33
CA ASP A 116 38.09 10.20 -8.21
C ASP A 116 38.33 9.77 -6.75
N GLY A 117 38.29 10.71 -5.80
CA GLY A 117 38.42 10.42 -4.37
C GLY A 117 37.24 9.65 -3.76
N GLN A 118 36.04 9.74 -4.33
CA GLN A 118 34.87 8.94 -3.93
C GLN A 118 34.91 7.54 -4.54
N ILE A 119 35.51 7.39 -5.73
CA ILE A 119 35.71 6.11 -6.41
C ILE A 119 36.71 5.25 -5.62
N ASP A 120 37.85 5.83 -5.21
CA ASP A 120 38.86 5.13 -4.40
C ASP A 120 38.30 4.65 -3.04
N LEU A 121 37.46 5.47 -2.41
CA LEU A 121 36.79 5.12 -1.16
C LEU A 121 35.77 3.98 -1.32
N LEU A 122 35.13 3.89 -2.49
CA LEU A 122 34.22 2.81 -2.86
C LEU A 122 34.97 1.52 -3.14
N ILE A 123 36.06 1.58 -3.90
CA ILE A 123 36.92 0.43 -4.20
C ILE A 123 37.48 -0.16 -2.89
N THR A 124 37.97 0.68 -1.98
CA THR A 124 38.52 0.25 -0.68
C THR A 124 37.46 -0.45 0.19
N LYS A 125 36.21 0.00 0.15
CA LYS A 125 35.09 -0.63 0.88
C LYS A 125 34.59 -1.92 0.26
N MET A 126 34.90 -2.19 -1.01
CA MET A 126 34.50 -3.42 -1.71
C MET A 126 35.57 -4.51 -1.66
N THR A 127 36.80 -4.18 -1.29
CA THR A 127 37.93 -5.12 -1.15
C THR A 127 38.22 -5.55 0.29
N GLU A 128 37.49 -5.01 1.28
CA GLU A 128 37.38 -5.52 2.67
C GLU A 128 36.16 -6.43 2.85
#